data_AF-K3XD46-F1
#
_entry.id   AF-K3XD46-F1
#
_cell.length_a   1.000
_cell.length_b   1.000
_cell.length_c   1.000
_cell.angle_alpha   90.00
_cell.angle_beta   90.00
_cell.angle_gamma   90.00
#
_symmetry.space_group_name_H-M   'P 1'
#
loop_
_entity.id
_entity.type
_entity.pdbx_description
1 polymer ?
#
loop_
_entity_poly.entity_id
_entity_poly.type
_entity_poly.pdbx_seq_one_letter_code
_entity_poly.pdbx_strand_id
1 'polypeptide(L)'
;MMIVRLANGSTVKMPKRVVRLAMKYEDFRGEDEFILLDLDDKFDIILGMPWLKRYQPSIDWMKMKISVDKSCIADLSCMTTDEVAP
;
A
#
# COMPACT_ATOMS: atom_id res chain seq x y z
N MET A 1 -20.54 -8.57 -4.33
CA MET A 1 -19.98 -9.45 -3.29
C MET A 1 -18.68 -10.03 -3.81
N MET A 2 -17.59 -10.00 -3.04
CA MET A 2 -16.29 -10.53 -3.43
C MET A 2 -15.81 -11.57 -2.41
N ILE A 3 -14.91 -12.44 -2.84
CA ILE A 3 -14.28 -13.46 -2.02
C ILE A 3 -12.77 -13.20 -2.01
N VAL A 4 -12.17 -13.09 -0.83
CA VAL A 4 -10.71 -12.91 -0.65
C VAL A 4 -10.17 -14.05 0.16
N ARG A 5 -9.06 -14.63 -0.28
CA ARG A 5 -8.26 -15.56 0.52
C ARG A 5 -7.17 -14.77 1.24
N LEU A 6 -7.18 -14.80 2.57
CA LEU A 6 -6.20 -14.13 3.43
C LEU A 6 -4.90 -14.93 3.51
N ALA A 7 -3.86 -14.32 4.06
CA ALA A 7 -2.54 -14.93 4.22
C ALA A 7 -2.56 -16.18 5.14
N ASN A 8 -3.49 -16.23 6.09
CA ASN A 8 -3.70 -17.41 6.95
C ASN A 8 -4.46 -18.55 6.24
N GLY A 9 -4.79 -18.42 4.95
CA GLY A 9 -5.51 -19.41 4.16
C GLY A 9 -7.04 -19.36 4.30
N SER A 10 -7.57 -18.58 5.25
CA SER A 10 -9.02 -18.39 5.39
C SER A 10 -9.59 -17.59 4.23
N THR A 11 -10.90 -17.76 4.01
CA THR A 11 -11.62 -17.09 2.92
C THR A 11 -12.73 -16.24 3.48
N VAL A 12 -12.77 -14.96 3.12
CA VAL A 12 -13.76 -13.99 3.60
C VAL A 12 -14.63 -13.53 2.44
N LYS A 13 -15.95 -13.49 2.67
CA LYS A 13 -16.96 -13.02 1.71
C LYS A 13 -17.56 -11.70 2.21
N MET A 14 -17.37 -10.62 1.45
CA MET A 14 -17.84 -9.29 1.83
C MET A 14 -18.26 -8.46 0.60
N PRO A 15 -19.04 -7.37 0.77
CA PRO A 15 -19.19 -6.38 -0.28
C PRO A 15 -17.83 -5.77 -0.63
N LYS A 16 -17.56 -5.56 -1.92
CA LYS A 16 -16.35 -4.86 -2.35
C LYS A 16 -16.49 -3.39 -1.99
N ARG A 17 -15.62 -2.91 -1.11
CA ARG A 17 -15.46 -1.49 -0.79
C ARG A 17 -14.01 -1.14 -1.07
N VAL A 18 -13.79 -0.07 -1.82
CA VAL A 18 -12.46 0.41 -2.16
C VAL A 18 -12.24 1.75 -1.46
N VAL A 19 -11.09 1.90 -0.84
CA VAL A 19 -10.64 3.14 -0.19
C VAL A 19 -9.32 3.55 -0.79
N ARG A 20 -9.17 4.82 -1.13
CA ARG A 20 -7.92 5.39 -1.60
C ARG A 20 -7.16 5.93 -0.40
N LEU A 21 -5.94 5.46 -0.19
CA LEU A 21 -5.11 5.81 0.98
C LEU A 21 -3.78 6.38 0.51
N ALA A 22 -3.43 7.55 1.05
CA ALA A 22 -2.08 8.07 0.99
C ALA A 22 -1.24 7.41 2.10
N MET A 23 -0.07 6.90 1.73
CA MET A 23 0.85 6.22 2.65
C MET A 23 2.18 6.95 2.69
N LYS A 24 2.76 7.06 3.88
CA LYS A 24 4.10 7.59 4.10
C LYS A 24 4.86 6.65 5.04
N TYR A 25 6.05 6.23 4.63
CA TYR A 25 6.95 5.43 5.45
C TYR A 25 8.40 5.81 5.15
N GLU A 26 9.15 6.28 6.15
CA GLU A 26 10.48 6.87 5.95
C GLU A 26 10.47 7.87 4.78
N ASP A 27 11.18 7.56 3.70
CA ASP A 27 11.28 8.35 2.47
C ASP A 27 10.22 8.01 1.41
N PHE A 28 9.45 6.94 1.59
CA PHE A 28 8.39 6.53 0.69
C PHE A 28 7.16 7.41 0.89
N ARG A 29 6.60 7.88 -0.24
CA ARG A 29 5.26 8.45 -0.32
C ARG A 29 4.55 7.82 -1.51
N GLY A 30 3.34 7.34 -1.29
CA GLY A 30 2.53 6.72 -2.33
C GLY A 30 1.05 6.89 -2.06
N GLU A 31 0.25 6.60 -3.07
CA GLU A 31 -1.20 6.58 -2.96
C GLU A 31 -1.72 5.41 -3.78
N ASP A 32 -2.54 4.57 -3.14
CA ASP A 32 -3.16 3.42 -3.80
C ASP A 32 -4.59 3.20 -3.34
N GLU A 33 -5.29 2.41 -4.13
CA GLU A 33 -6.60 1.87 -3.81
C GLU A 33 -6.49 0.53 -3.07
N PHE A 34 -7.07 0.49 -1.88
CA PHE A 34 -7.16 -0.68 -1.01
C PHE A 34 -8.58 -1.20 -0.95
N ILE A 35 -8.71 -2.50 -0.66
CA ILE A 35 -10.01 -3.11 -0.39
C ILE A 35 -10.20 -3.12 1.11
N LEU A 36 -11.34 -2.60 1.57
CA LEU A 36 -11.69 -2.65 2.99
C LEU A 36 -12.06 -4.09 3.37
N LEU A 37 -11.30 -4.63 4.30
CA LEU A 37 -11.47 -5.95 4.90
C LEU A 37 -11.72 -5.77 6.39
N ASP A 38 -12.57 -6.61 6.96
CA ASP A 38 -12.68 -6.75 8.41
C ASP A 38 -11.53 -7.66 8.86
N LEU A 39 -10.38 -7.05 9.15
CA LEU A 39 -9.17 -7.73 9.63
C LEU A 39 -9.23 -7.85 11.15
N ASP A 40 -8.46 -8.80 11.70
CA ASP A 40 -8.22 -8.81 13.14
C ASP A 40 -7.34 -7.62 13.56
N ASP A 41 -7.28 -7.36 14.86
CA ASP A 41 -6.51 -6.27 15.48
C ASP A 41 -4.98 -6.40 15.32
N LYS A 42 -4.52 -7.47 14.65
CA LYS A 42 -3.09 -7.73 14.42
C LYS A 42 -2.55 -7.03 13.19
N PHE A 43 -3.40 -6.68 12.23
CA PHE A 43 -2.97 -6.12 10.95
C PHE A 43 -3.85 -4.95 10.53
N ASP A 44 -3.23 -3.77 10.38
CA ASP A 44 -3.93 -2.59 9.86
C ASP A 44 -4.06 -2.62 8.34
N ILE A 45 -3.00 -3.04 7.62
CA ILE A 45 -2.93 -3.06 6.15
C ILE A 45 -2.15 -4.29 5.68
N ILE A 46 -2.65 -4.94 4.63
CA ILE A 46 -1.95 -6.05 3.95
C ILE A 46 -1.55 -5.60 2.55
N LEU A 47 -0.23 -5.47 2.31
CA LEU A 47 0.32 -5.13 1.00
C LEU A 47 0.47 -6.39 0.15
N GLY A 48 -0.38 -6.51 -0.86
CA GLY A 48 -0.38 -7.65 -1.78
C GLY A 48 0.58 -7.50 -2.96
N MET A 49 0.58 -8.51 -3.83
CA MET A 49 1.35 -8.52 -5.07
C MET A 49 1.16 -7.29 -5.97
N PRO A 50 -0.05 -6.70 -6.13
CA PRO A 50 -0.21 -5.50 -6.95
C PRO A 50 0.64 -4.32 -6.47
N TRP A 51 0.68 -4.09 -5.15
CA TRP A 51 1.48 -3.02 -4.55
C TRP A 51 2.99 -3.31 -4.71
N LEU A 52 3.41 -4.55 -4.47
CA LEU A 52 4.80 -4.98 -4.65
C LEU A 52 5.28 -4.82 -6.09
N LYS A 53 4.44 -5.14 -7.07
CA LYS A 53 4.77 -4.97 -8.51
C LYS A 53 4.85 -3.50 -8.91
N ARG A 54 4.02 -2.63 -8.33
CA ARG A 54 4.00 -1.20 -8.64
C ARG A 54 5.27 -0.52 -8.14
N TYR A 55 5.59 -0.69 -6.86
CA TYR A 55 6.69 0.06 -6.22
C TYR A 55 8.02 -0.67 -6.22
N GLN A 56 8.03 -1.97 -6.53
CA GLN A 56 9.22 -2.81 -6.56
C GLN A 56 10.15 -2.58 -5.34
N PRO A 57 9.63 -2.66 -4.11
CA PRO A 57 10.40 -2.38 -2.92
C PRO A 57 11.55 -3.38 -2.76
N SER A 58 12.64 -2.91 -2.18
CA SER A 58 13.64 -3.78 -1.58
C SER A 58 13.16 -4.22 -0.19
N ILE A 59 13.13 -5.53 0.06
CA ILE A 59 12.76 -6.12 1.35
C ILE A 59 14.02 -6.71 1.97
N ASP A 60 14.52 -6.07 3.02
CA ASP A 60 15.58 -6.61 3.87
C ASP A 60 14.94 -7.48 4.95
N TRP A 61 14.92 -8.80 4.72
CA TRP A 61 14.35 -9.79 5.64
C TRP A 61 15.11 -9.90 6.97
N MET A 62 16.41 -9.60 6.97
CA MET A 62 17.25 -9.71 8.17
C MET A 62 16.99 -8.53 9.12
N LYS A 63 16.83 -7.33 8.56
CA LYS A 63 16.51 -6.12 9.34
C LYS A 63 15.02 -5.87 9.46
N MET A 64 14.18 -6.69 8.83
CA MET A 64 12.74 -6.51 8.72
C MET A 64 12.39 -5.10 8.20
N LYS A 65 13.13 -4.61 7.20
CA LYS A 65 12.95 -3.29 6.62
C LYS A 65 12.45 -3.38 5.20
N ILE A 66 11.60 -2.43 4.84
CA ILE A 66 11.18 -2.18 3.47
C ILE A 66 11.66 -0.81 3.04
N SER A 67 12.18 -0.72 1.82
CA SER A 67 12.63 0.53 1.22
C SER A 67 12.18 0.58 -0.23
N VAL A 68 11.56 1.69 -0.63
CA VAL A 68 11.12 1.92 -2.00
C VAL A 68 12.07 2.93 -2.63
N ASP A 69 12.65 2.58 -3.77
CA ASP A 69 13.52 3.49 -4.51
C ASP A 69 12.68 4.64 -5.10
N LYS A 70 13.14 5.88 -4.91
CA LYS A 70 12.48 7.09 -5.39
C LYS A 70 12.35 7.11 -6.93
N SER A 71 13.26 6.44 -7.64
CA SER A 71 13.24 6.35 -9.11
C SER A 71 12.02 5.58 -9.66
N CYS A 72 11.43 4.67 -8.87
CA CYS A 72 10.20 3.95 -9.24
C CYS A 72 8.92 4.79 -9.07
N ILE A 73 9.01 5.96 -8.43
CA ILE A 73 7.88 6.87 -8.15
C ILE A 73 7.71 7.91 -9.27
N ALA A 74 8.59 7.90 -10.29
CA ALA A 74 8.60 8.90 -11.37
C ALA A 74 7.26 9.04 -12.12
N ASP A 75 6.40 8.01 -12.10
CA ASP A 75 5.08 8.02 -12.76
C ASP A 75 3.97 8.73 -11.95
N LEU A 76 4.23 9.21 -10.73
CA LEU A 76 3.24 9.96 -9.92
C LEU A 76 3.63 11.43 -9.63
N SER A 77 4.59 11.99 -10.37
CA SER A 77 5.06 13.38 -10.18
C SER A 77 4.07 14.50 -10.57
N CYS A 78 2.76 14.21 -10.70
CA CYS A 78 1.75 15.22 -11.04
C CYS A 78 1.17 15.99 -9.83
N MET A 79 1.55 15.67 -8.59
CA MET A 79 1.10 16.46 -7.43
C MET A 79 2.17 17.51 -7.10
N THR A 80 2.20 18.58 -7.90
CA THR A 80 2.83 19.84 -7.49
C THR A 80 2.13 20.31 -6.23
N THR A 81 2.83 20.31 -5.11
CA THR A 81 2.43 21.17 -3.99
C THR A 81 2.86 22.56 -4.42
N ASP A 82 1.88 23.38 -4.77
CA ASP A 82 2.11 24.82 -4.88
C ASP A 82 2.58 25.30 -3.50
N GLU A 83 3.87 25.61 -3.41
CA GLU A 83 4.43 26.40 -2.32
C GLU A 83 3.75 27.76 -2.35
N VAL A 84 2.73 27.95 -1.52
CA VAL A 84 2.25 29.28 -1.17
C VAL A 84 3.31 29.90 -0.27
N ALA A 85 4.21 30.66 -0.90
CA ALA A 85 5.14 31.54 -0.20
C ALA A 85 4.38 32.62 0.61
N PRO A 86 4.95 33.11 1.72
CA PRO A 86 4.27 33.98 2.67
C PRO A 86 3.89 35.37 2.13
#